data_AF-A0A3N2N623-F1
#
_entry.id   AF-A0A3N2N623-F1
#
_cell.length_a   1.000
_cell.length_b   1.000
_cell.length_c   1.000
_cell.angle_alpha   90.00
_cell.angle_beta   90.00
_cell.angle_gamma   90.00
#
_symmetry.space_group_name_H-M   'P 1'
#
loop_
_entity.id
_entity.type
_entity.pdbx_description
1 polymer ?
#
loop_
_entity_poly.entity_id
_entity_poly.type
_entity_poly.pdbx_seq_one_letter_code
_entity_poly.pdbx_strand_id
1 'polypeptide(L)' 'MECRIEKNGTSVTITDVATGIGLCFTEGGSMQRYTASLYVPDTAILSTEEGVGLVSEVSQGLEAYAAERFPKEFAEIK' A
#
# COMPACT_ATOMS: atom_id res chain seq x y z
N MET A 1 -2.29 11.79 -5.79
CA MET A 1 -2.85 10.71 -4.95
C MET A 1 -3.11 11.29 -3.58
N GLU A 2 -4.35 11.18 -3.08
CA GLU A 2 -4.71 11.59 -1.72
C GLU A 2 -4.77 10.34 -0.84
N CYS A 3 -3.98 10.30 0.22
CA CYS A 3 -3.88 9.12 1.08
C CYS A 3 -4.36 9.43 2.50
N ARG A 4 -5.07 8.47 3.08
CA ARG A 4 -5.37 8.41 4.51
C ARG A 4 -4.45 7.38 5.16
N ILE A 5 -3.89 7.72 6.33
CA ILE A 5 -3.11 6.78 7.15
C ILE A 5 -3.91 6.44 8.40
N GLU A 6 -4.07 5.16 8.67
CA GLU A 6 -4.68 4.64 9.89
C GLU A 6 -3.65 3.80 10.64
N LYS A 7 -3.55 4.01 11.96
CA LYS A 7 -2.64 3.28 12.84
C LYS A 7 -3.43 2.59 13.95
N ASN A 8 -3.25 1.27 14.08
CA ASN A 8 -3.85 0.43 15.11
C ASN A 8 -2.74 -0.38 15.79
N GLY A 9 -2.19 0.16 16.88
CA GLY A 9 -0.98 -0.40 17.48
C GLY A 9 0.21 -0.23 16.52
N THR A 10 0.89 -1.32 16.20
CA THR A 10 1.99 -1.35 15.22
C THR A 10 1.51 -1.56 13.78
N SER A 11 0.23 -1.90 13.57
CA SER A 11 -0.33 -2.04 12.23
C SER A 11 -0.63 -0.67 11.61
N VAL A 12 -0.14 -0.46 10.40
CA VAL A 12 -0.37 0.75 9.60
C VAL A 12 -1.09 0.37 8.32
N THR A 13 -2.12 1.13 7.97
CA THR A 13 -2.81 1.04 6.69
C THR A 13 -2.77 2.40 6.01
N ILE A 14 -2.25 2.45 4.79
CA ILE A 14 -2.28 3.63 3.92
C ILE A 14 -3.29 3.36 2.81
N THR A 15 -4.35 4.15 2.73
CA THR A 15 -5.43 3.96 1.77
C THR A 15 -5.49 5.13 0.80
N ASP A 16 -5.53 4.85 -0.50
CA ASP A 16 -5.89 5.84 -1.52
C ASP A 16 -7.38 6.14 -1.41
N VAL A 17 -7.72 7.42 -1.18
CA VAL A 17 -9.10 7.84 -0.88
C VAL A 17 -10.03 7.66 -2.09
N ALA A 18 -9.49 7.79 -3.32
CA ALA A 18 -10.29 7.71 -4.54
C ALA A 18 -10.75 6.28 -4.84
N THR A 19 -9.87 5.30 -4.63
CA THR A 19 -10.11 3.89 -4.98
C THR A 19 -10.45 3.00 -3.78
N GLY A 20 -10.11 3.42 -2.57
CA GLY A 20 -10.21 2.61 -1.36
C GLY A 20 -9.18 1.48 -1.27
N ILE A 21 -8.28 1.35 -2.25
CA ILE A 21 -7.17 0.39 -2.21
C ILE A 21 -6.19 0.83 -1.13
N GLY A 22 -5.70 -0.13 -0.35
CA GLY A 22 -4.82 0.13 0.77
C GLY A 22 -3.56 -0.72 0.78
N LEU A 23 -2.51 -0.19 1.41
CA LEU A 23 -1.28 -0.90 1.70
C LEU A 23 -1.16 -1.07 3.22
N CYS A 24 -1.10 -2.31 3.68
CA CYS A 24 -1.06 -2.69 5.09
C CYS A 24 0.31 -3.25 5.44
N PHE A 25 0.93 -2.72 6.50
CA PHE A 25 2.24 -3.16 6.97
C PHE A 25 2.39 -2.94 8.48
N THR A 26 3.50 -3.44 9.04
CA THR A 26 3.82 -3.27 10.46
C THR A 26 4.91 -2.23 10.65
N GLU A 27 4.62 -1.13 11.35
CA GLU A 27 5.60 -0.13 11.77
C GLU A 27 6.61 -0.75 12.75
N GLY A 28 7.90 -0.48 12.55
CA GLY A 28 8.98 -1.17 13.24
C GLY A 28 9.29 -2.58 12.72
N GLY A 29 8.51 -3.08 11.75
CA GLY A 29 8.83 -4.31 11.00
C GLY A 29 9.95 -4.07 9.99
N SER A 30 10.71 -5.12 9.68
CA SER A 30 11.70 -5.08 8.60
C SER A 30 11.08 -5.53 7.27
N MET A 31 11.71 -5.14 6.16
CA MET A 31 11.37 -5.63 4.81
C MET A 31 9.90 -5.41 4.42
N GLN A 32 9.25 -4.34 4.91
CA GLN A 32 7.84 -4.08 4.62
C GLN A 32 7.62 -3.79 3.13
N ARG A 33 8.63 -3.26 2.42
CA ARG A 33 8.60 -3.15 0.96
C ARG A 33 8.30 -4.46 0.22
N TYR A 34 8.59 -5.62 0.82
CA TYR A 34 8.42 -6.93 0.20
C TYR A 34 7.35 -7.79 0.88
N THR A 35 6.87 -7.37 2.06
CA THR A 35 5.94 -8.14 2.90
C THR A 35 4.65 -7.41 3.21
N ALA A 36 4.54 -6.12 2.84
CA ALA A 36 3.31 -5.37 2.93
C ALA A 36 2.22 -6.04 2.09
N SER A 37 1.00 -6.03 2.62
CA SER A 37 -0.16 -6.61 1.97
C SER A 37 -0.97 -5.52 1.29
N LEU A 38 -1.41 -5.79 0.07
CA LEU A 38 -2.36 -4.93 -0.63
C LEU A 38 -3.79 -5.34 -0.26
N TYR A 39 -4.59 -4.37 0.15
CA TYR A 39 -6.02 -4.49 0.36
C TYR A 39 -6.76 -3.92 -0.85
N VAL A 40 -7.61 -4.74 -1.48
CA VAL A 40 -8.46 -4.34 -2.61
C VAL A 40 -9.92 -4.50 -2.17
N PRO A 41 -10.72 -3.41 -2.10
CA PRO A 41 -12.06 -3.46 -1.53
C PRO A 41 -13.06 -4.23 -2.41
N ASP A 42 -12.89 -4.20 -3.74
CA ASP A 42 -13.70 -4.95 -4.69
C ASP A 42 -12.81 -5.80 -5.58
N THR A 43 -12.83 -7.13 -5.38
CA THR A 43 -12.02 -8.06 -6.19
C THR A 43 -12.50 -8.19 -7.63
N ALA A 44 -13.73 -7.76 -7.96
CA ALA A 44 -14.23 -7.78 -9.33
C ALA A 44 -13.35 -6.93 -10.27
N ILE A 45 -12.69 -5.89 -9.74
CA ILE A 45 -11.74 -5.05 -10.49
C ILE A 45 -10.58 -5.85 -11.09
N LEU A 46 -10.21 -6.98 -10.48
CA LEU A 46 -9.14 -7.85 -10.97
C LEU A 46 -9.59 -8.75 -12.14
N SER A 47 -10.87 -8.68 -12.55
CA SER A 47 -11.42 -9.45 -13.66
C SER A 47 -11.19 -8.81 -15.02
N THR A 48 -10.69 -7.57 -15.07
CA THR A 48 -10.41 -6.84 -16.31
C THR A 48 -8.96 -6.36 -16.32
N GLU A 49 -8.38 -6.27 -17.53
CA GLU A 49 -7.01 -5.75 -17.71
C GLU A 49 -6.90 -4.30 -17.22
N GLU A 50 -7.91 -3.48 -17.51
CA GLU A 50 -7.98 -2.08 -17.05
C GLU A 50 -7.98 -1.98 -15.52
N GLY A 51 -8.73 -2.85 -14.84
CA GLY A 51 -8.81 -2.85 -13.39
C GLY A 51 -7.53 -3.38 -12.73
N VAL A 52 -6.88 -4.41 -13.31
CA VAL A 52 -5.53 -4.83 -12.89
C VAL A 52 -4.52 -3.70 -13.09
N GLY A 53 -4.60 -2.97 -14.20
CA GLY A 53 -3.76 -1.80 -14.48
C GLY A 53 -3.92 -0.72 -13.42
N LEU A 54 -5.16 -0.37 -13.06
CA LEU A 54 -5.44 0.59 -11.99
C LEU A 54 -4.88 0.13 -10.64
N VAL A 55 -5.08 -1.13 -10.26
CA VAL A 55 -4.56 -1.68 -9.00
C VAL A 55 -3.03 -1.61 -8.96
N SER A 56 -2.37 -1.89 -10.09
CA SER A 56 -0.90 -1.79 -10.22
C SER A 56 -0.42 -0.34 -10.02
N GLU A 57 -1.06 0.63 -10.69
CA GLU A 57 -0.72 2.05 -10.56
C GLU A 57 -0.89 2.54 -9.11
N VAL A 58 -2.02 2.21 -8.49
CA VAL A 58 -2.29 2.60 -7.10
C VAL A 58 -1.32 1.92 -6.13
N SER A 59 -1.02 0.64 -6.31
CA SER A 59 -0.03 -0.09 -5.48
C SER A 59 1.34 0.60 -5.51
N GLN A 60 1.83 0.95 -6.70
CA GLN A 60 3.11 1.66 -6.84
C GLN A 60 3.08 3.04 -6.20
N GLY A 61 1.98 3.78 -6.34
CA GLY A 61 1.78 5.05 -5.66
C GLY A 61 1.82 4.93 -4.14
N LEU A 62 1.11 3.94 -3.59
CA LEU A 62 1.06 3.67 -2.15
C LEU A 62 2.43 3.23 -1.61
N GLU A 63 3.18 2.41 -2.35
CA GLU A 63 4.55 2.03 -1.99
C GLU A 63 5.50 3.23 -1.95
N ALA A 64 5.44 4.10 -2.97
CA ALA A 64 6.26 5.31 -3.00
C ALA A 64 5.93 6.24 -1.82
N TYR A 65 4.64 6.41 -1.53
CA TYR A 65 4.18 7.19 -0.39
C TYR A 65 4.61 6.55 0.95
N ALA A 66 4.53 5.22 1.07
CA ALA A 66 4.99 4.49 2.25
C ALA A 66 6.50 4.64 2.44
N ALA A 67 7.31 4.57 1.37
CA ALA A 67 8.76 4.75 1.43
C ALA A 67 9.16 6.16 1.89
N GLU A 68 8.40 7.19 1.53
CA GLU A 68 8.61 8.56 2.00
C GLU A 68 8.30 8.71 3.50
N ARG A 69 7.21 8.09 3.97
CA ARG A 69 6.70 8.27 5.35
C ARG A 69 7.28 7.27 6.36
N PHE A 70 7.69 6.09 5.89
CA PHE A 70 8.20 4.96 6.68
C PHE A 70 9.52 4.45 6.05
N PRO A 71 10.56 5.30 5.99
CA PRO A 71 11.79 5.00 5.25
C PRO A 71 12.59 3.84 5.83
N LYS A 72 12.40 3.50 7.12
CA LYS A 72 13.08 2.35 7.74
C LYS A 72 12.45 1.03 7.32
N GLU A 73 11.13 0.99 7.28
CA GLU A 73 10.31 -0.17 6.95
C GLU A 73 10.42 -0.51 5.44
N PHE A 74 10.55 0.51 4.59
CA PHE A 74 10.54 0.39 3.13
C PHE A 74 11.92 0.59 2.46
N ALA A 75 13.01 0.57 3.24
CA ALA A 75 14.36 0.62 2.69
C ALA A 75 14.62 -0.57 1.73
N GLU A 76 15.33 -0.31 0.63
CA GLU A 76 15.77 -1.36 -0.30
C GLU A 76 16.84 -2.24 0.34
N ILE A 77 16.78 -3.54 0.05
CA ILE A 77 17.86 -4.46 0.38
C ILE A 77 19.00 -4.21 -0.63
N LYS A 78 20.21 -3.97 -0.11
CA LYS A 78 21.43 -3.82 -0.90
C LYS A 78 22.06 -5.17 -1.24
#